data_AF-A0A1W1E1I4-F1
#
_entry.id   AF-A0A1W1E1I4-F1
#
_cell.length_a   1.000
_cell.length_b   1.000
_cell.length_c   1.000
_cell.angle_alpha   90.00
_cell.angle_beta   90.00
_cell.angle_gamma   90.00
#
_symmetry.space_group_name_H-M   'P 1'
#
loop_
_entity.id
_entity.type
_entity.pdbx_description
1 polymer ?
#
loop_
_entity_poly.entity_id
_entity_poly.type
_entity_poly.pdbx_seq_one_letter_code
_entity_poly.pdbx_strand_id
1 'polypeptide(L)'
;MDYQDYPIKAAQLTSMNRRTLGIGVTNLAYYLAKNDAKYSDGSGNDLVHNTFEALQYYALKASNKLAQEKGKCPLFHQTQYAKGIMPIDTFKQDINTFCHTALQLDWDTLRKNIVKTGLRNSTLTALMPCESSSQISNSTNGIEPPRGFITVKQSKDGLLKQVVPEYENLKNQYELLWDIKDNEGYLQLCAIMQKFVDQAISANTHYDPSKFEGGKVPMKLFLMDLLKAYKYGVKTLYYHTTRDGSGENENEPEKEDENGCADGVCKL
;
A
#
# COMPACT_ATOMS: atom_id res chain seq x y z
N MET A 1 10.22 13.82 16.37
CA MET A 1 10.63 15.06 15.67
C MET A 1 11.54 15.93 16.52
N ASP A 2 11.19 16.21 17.78
CA ASP A 2 12.00 17.08 18.64
C ASP A 2 13.20 16.36 19.29
N TYR A 3 13.19 15.01 19.28
CA TYR A 3 14.23 14.17 19.90
C TYR A 3 15.41 13.84 18.95
N GLN A 4 15.17 13.76 17.65
CA GLN A 4 16.19 13.35 16.69
C GLN A 4 17.08 14.54 16.31
N ASP A 5 18.34 14.26 16.01
CA ASP A 5 19.25 15.26 15.45
C ASP A 5 19.01 15.45 13.95
N TYR A 6 19.34 16.64 13.45
CA TYR A 6 19.23 16.99 12.04
C TYR A 6 20.62 17.39 11.53
N PRO A 7 21.26 16.56 10.68
CA PRO A 7 22.60 16.87 10.17
C PRO A 7 22.59 18.07 9.20
N ILE A 8 21.43 18.42 8.64
CA ILE A 8 21.25 19.51 7.69
C ILE A 8 20.21 20.50 8.23
N LYS A 9 20.59 21.78 8.35
CA LYS A 9 19.72 22.85 8.88
C LYS A 9 18.40 22.99 8.10
N ALA A 10 18.43 22.84 6.78
CA ALA A 10 17.23 22.89 5.95
C ALA A 10 16.23 21.76 6.28
N ALA A 11 16.73 20.56 6.62
CA ALA A 11 15.89 19.44 7.04
C ALA A 11 15.23 19.74 8.40
N GLN A 12 16.01 20.26 9.36
CA GLN A 12 15.49 20.69 10.68
C GLN A 12 14.36 21.72 10.53
N LEU A 13 14.60 22.76 9.74
CA LEU A 13 13.63 23.83 9.52
C LEU A 13 12.32 23.27 8.95
N THR A 14 12.39 22.43 7.91
CA THR A 14 11.20 21.83 7.31
C THR A 14 10.46 20.93 8.28
N SER A 15 11.16 20.02 8.98
CA SER A 15 10.57 19.10 9.95
C SER A 15 9.92 19.83 11.14
N MET A 16 10.56 20.86 11.68
CA MET A 16 10.01 21.61 12.81
C MET A 16 8.82 22.49 12.41
N ASN A 17 8.86 23.06 11.21
CA ASN A 17 7.82 23.98 10.71
C ASN A 17 6.55 23.27 10.25
N ARG A 18 6.67 22.12 9.58
CA ARG A 18 5.52 21.39 9.05
C ARG A 18 5.13 20.18 9.87
N ARG A 19 6.10 19.57 10.56
CA ARG A 19 5.91 18.39 11.40
C ARG A 19 5.22 17.24 10.62
N THR A 20 5.62 17.00 9.39
CA THR A 20 5.01 16.03 8.48
C THR A 20 5.23 14.59 8.94
N LEU A 21 4.13 13.83 9.06
CA LEU A 21 4.15 12.40 9.32
C LEU A 21 3.64 11.62 8.10
N GLY A 22 3.96 10.32 8.07
CA GLY A 22 3.48 9.36 7.10
C GLY A 22 3.17 8.04 7.79
N ILE A 23 1.94 7.93 8.30
CA ILE A 23 1.38 6.72 8.90
C ILE A 23 0.72 5.92 7.78
N GLY A 24 1.09 4.65 7.66
CA GLY A 24 0.54 3.74 6.66
C GLY A 24 -0.13 2.54 7.30
N VAL A 25 -0.41 1.55 6.46
CA VAL A 25 -0.97 0.26 6.87
C VAL A 25 -0.06 -0.88 6.44
N THR A 26 -0.20 -2.01 7.11
CA THR A 26 0.32 -3.32 6.68
C THR A 26 -0.83 -4.30 6.79
N ASN A 27 -0.68 -5.50 6.22
CA ASN A 27 -1.64 -6.59 6.35
C ASN A 27 -2.96 -6.41 5.59
N LEU A 28 -2.99 -5.58 4.53
CA LEU A 28 -4.23 -5.37 3.77
C LEU A 28 -4.73 -6.66 3.13
N ALA A 29 -3.84 -7.49 2.56
CA ALA A 29 -4.24 -8.74 1.93
C ALA A 29 -4.92 -9.70 2.92
N TYR A 30 -4.37 -9.83 4.13
CA TYR A 30 -5.02 -10.59 5.21
C TYR A 30 -6.35 -9.95 5.63
N TYR A 31 -6.39 -8.62 5.74
CA TYR A 31 -7.61 -7.91 6.11
C TYR A 31 -8.73 -8.13 5.09
N LEU A 32 -8.41 -8.13 3.79
CA LEU A 32 -9.37 -8.47 2.74
C LEU A 32 -9.81 -9.95 2.85
N ALA A 33 -8.86 -10.88 2.97
CA ALA A 33 -9.17 -12.31 3.09
C ALA A 33 -10.07 -12.63 4.31
N LYS A 34 -9.82 -11.98 5.46
CA LYS A 34 -10.62 -12.15 6.68
C LYS A 34 -12.06 -11.66 6.53
N ASN A 35 -12.30 -10.72 5.61
CA ASN A 35 -13.62 -10.13 5.36
C ASN A 35 -14.23 -10.63 4.04
N ASP A 36 -13.75 -11.76 3.50
CA ASP A 36 -14.23 -12.36 2.26
C ASP A 36 -14.24 -11.37 1.07
N ALA A 37 -13.22 -10.51 1.03
CA ALA A 37 -13.03 -9.50 -0.01
C ALA A 37 -11.75 -9.79 -0.80
N LYS A 38 -11.74 -9.33 -2.06
CA LYS A 38 -10.64 -9.54 -3.01
C LYS A 38 -10.14 -8.24 -3.62
N TYR A 39 -8.95 -8.31 -4.22
CA TYR A 39 -8.37 -7.18 -4.94
C TYR A 39 -9.01 -7.01 -6.32
N SER A 40 -9.33 -8.11 -7.02
CA SER A 40 -9.58 -8.08 -8.47
C SER A 40 -11.03 -7.88 -8.91
N ASP A 41 -12.01 -8.09 -8.04
CA ASP A 41 -13.44 -8.17 -8.40
C ASP A 41 -14.30 -7.00 -7.86
N GLY A 42 -13.69 -6.06 -7.13
CA GLY A 42 -14.36 -4.91 -6.56
C GLY A 42 -15.07 -5.17 -5.21
N SER A 43 -15.10 -6.41 -4.72
CA SER A 43 -15.69 -6.74 -3.40
C SER A 43 -15.01 -6.00 -2.23
N GLY A 44 -13.73 -5.63 -2.37
CA GLY A 44 -13.00 -4.85 -1.39
C GLY A 44 -13.29 -3.35 -1.37
N ASN A 45 -14.02 -2.80 -2.35
CA ASN A 45 -14.12 -1.35 -2.54
C ASN A 45 -14.73 -0.63 -1.32
N ASP A 46 -15.89 -1.08 -0.85
CA ASP A 46 -16.59 -0.46 0.29
C ASP A 46 -15.83 -0.68 1.61
N LEU A 47 -15.24 -1.86 1.78
CA LEU A 47 -14.44 -2.20 2.95
C LEU A 47 -13.21 -1.30 3.07
N VAL A 48 -12.48 -1.11 1.96
CA VAL A 48 -11.30 -0.24 1.91
C VAL A 48 -11.69 1.22 2.08
N HIS A 49 -12.81 1.67 1.48
CA HIS A 49 -13.29 3.04 1.70
C HIS A 49 -13.54 3.31 3.18
N ASN A 50 -14.37 2.50 3.85
CA ASN A 50 -14.68 2.68 5.27
C ASN A 50 -13.43 2.63 6.15
N THR A 51 -12.49 1.72 5.83
CA THR A 51 -11.23 1.57 6.57
C THR A 51 -10.36 2.83 6.47
N PHE A 52 -10.20 3.38 5.26
CA PHE A 52 -9.36 4.53 5.02
C PHE A 52 -10.01 5.86 5.39
N GLU A 53 -11.35 5.93 5.35
CA GLU A 53 -12.10 7.02 5.98
C GLU A 53 -11.76 7.08 7.48
N ALA A 54 -11.90 5.95 8.19
CA ALA A 54 -11.61 5.86 9.61
C ALA A 54 -10.15 6.19 9.92
N LEU A 55 -9.19 5.64 9.17
CA LEU A 55 -7.77 5.91 9.34
C LEU A 55 -7.48 7.42 9.27
N GLN A 56 -7.92 8.09 8.19
CA GLN A 56 -7.63 9.51 8.01
C GLN A 56 -8.39 10.38 9.01
N TYR A 57 -9.66 10.09 9.26
CA TYR A 57 -10.47 10.82 10.22
C TYR A 57 -9.84 10.81 11.61
N TYR A 58 -9.47 9.62 12.11
CA TYR A 58 -8.87 9.51 13.44
C TYR A 58 -7.44 10.04 13.50
N ALA A 59 -6.65 9.94 12.43
CA ALA A 59 -5.35 10.58 12.36
C ALA A 59 -5.47 12.12 12.47
N LEU A 60 -6.40 12.72 11.72
CA LEU A 60 -6.68 14.16 11.77
C LEU A 60 -7.20 14.58 13.14
N LYS A 61 -8.14 13.82 13.72
CA LYS A 61 -8.68 14.06 15.06
C LYS A 61 -7.59 14.01 16.14
N ALA A 62 -6.67 13.04 16.06
CA ALA A 62 -5.54 12.94 16.98
C ALA A 62 -4.58 14.13 16.85
N SER A 63 -4.24 14.51 15.62
CA SER A 63 -3.38 15.69 15.35
C SER A 63 -4.04 17.00 15.76
N ASN A 64 -5.36 17.12 15.63
CA ASN A 64 -6.14 18.26 16.11
C ASN A 64 -6.12 18.35 17.65
N LYS A 65 -6.33 17.23 18.34
CA LYS A 65 -6.22 17.15 19.81
C LYS A 65 -4.81 17.54 20.27
N LEU A 66 -3.77 17.05 19.58
CA LEU A 66 -2.39 17.40 19.90
C LEU A 66 -2.07 18.88 19.62
N ALA A 67 -2.75 19.50 18.64
CA ALA A 67 -2.65 20.93 18.40
C ALA A 67 -3.30 21.76 19.52
N GLN A 68 -4.37 21.26 20.15
CA GLN A 68 -4.98 21.91 21.31
C GLN A 68 -4.05 21.87 22.53
N GLU A 69 -3.35 20.76 22.73
CA GLU A 69 -2.43 20.59 23.86
C GLU A 69 -1.09 21.33 23.65
N LYS A 70 -0.50 21.24 22.45
CA LYS A 70 0.88 21.67 22.18
C LYS A 70 1.02 22.75 21.11
N GLY A 71 -0.09 23.26 20.59
CA GLY A 71 -0.12 24.19 19.46
C GLY A 71 0.00 23.51 18.10
N LYS A 72 -0.61 24.11 17.07
CA LYS A 72 -0.49 23.70 15.67
C LYS A 72 0.93 23.86 15.14
N CYS A 73 1.28 23.18 14.04
CA CYS A 73 2.59 23.39 13.40
C CYS A 73 2.75 24.85 12.90
N PRO A 74 3.97 25.43 12.93
CA PRO A 74 4.21 26.82 12.54
C PRO A 74 3.66 27.20 11.15
N LEU A 75 3.82 26.33 10.15
CA LEU A 75 3.37 26.57 8.77
C LEU A 75 1.98 25.98 8.48
N PHE A 76 1.15 25.72 9.50
CA PHE A 76 -0.21 25.20 9.30
C PHE A 76 -1.04 26.10 8.36
N HIS A 77 -0.87 27.42 8.44
CA HIS A 77 -1.61 28.40 7.62
C HIS A 77 -1.43 28.21 6.09
N GLN A 78 -0.40 27.48 5.65
CA GLN A 78 -0.15 27.19 4.24
C GLN A 78 -0.88 25.92 3.74
N THR A 79 -1.55 25.20 4.63
CA THR A 79 -2.23 23.95 4.29
C THR A 79 -3.65 24.21 3.78
N GLN A 80 -4.18 23.29 2.99
CA GLN A 80 -5.60 23.30 2.61
C GLN A 80 -6.50 23.09 3.83
N TYR A 81 -6.04 22.34 4.83
CA TYR A 81 -6.69 22.19 6.13
C TYR A 81 -6.94 23.52 6.85
N ALA A 82 -6.00 24.47 6.78
CA ALA A 82 -6.19 25.81 7.37
C ALA A 82 -7.30 26.62 6.69
N LYS A 83 -7.58 26.33 5.40
CA LYS A 83 -8.71 26.90 4.66
C LYS A 83 -10.01 26.11 4.86
N GLY A 84 -9.98 25.09 5.73
CA GLY A 84 -11.11 24.20 5.96
C GLY A 84 -11.42 23.28 4.80
N ILE A 85 -10.45 22.97 3.93
CA ILE A 85 -10.59 21.98 2.84
C ILE A 85 -10.02 20.64 3.34
N MET A 86 -10.79 19.57 3.16
CA MET A 86 -10.50 18.21 3.60
C MET A 86 -10.26 17.29 2.39
N PRO A 87 -9.63 16.10 2.57
CA PRO A 87 -9.42 15.14 1.48
C PRO A 87 -10.74 14.75 0.78
N ILE A 88 -11.82 14.65 1.54
CA ILE A 88 -13.16 14.34 1.04
C ILE A 88 -13.74 15.39 0.09
N ASP A 89 -13.14 16.59 -0.02
CA ASP A 89 -13.61 17.64 -0.94
C ASP A 89 -12.82 17.68 -2.26
N THR A 90 -11.64 17.06 -2.31
CA THR A 90 -10.66 17.25 -3.40
C THR A 90 -10.27 15.98 -4.13
N PHE A 91 -10.91 14.86 -3.80
CA PHE A 91 -10.67 13.59 -4.48
C PHE A 91 -11.21 13.57 -5.91
N LYS A 92 -10.68 12.64 -6.72
CA LYS A 92 -11.08 12.46 -8.10
C LYS A 92 -12.47 11.81 -8.18
N GLN A 93 -13.42 12.51 -8.78
CA GLN A 93 -14.83 12.08 -8.81
C GLN A 93 -15.06 10.76 -9.58
N ASP A 94 -14.14 10.36 -10.46
CA ASP A 94 -14.20 9.07 -11.17
C ASP A 94 -14.24 7.86 -10.21
N ILE A 95 -13.78 7.99 -8.97
CA ILE A 95 -13.91 6.95 -7.93
C ILE A 95 -15.37 6.56 -7.70
N ASN A 96 -16.30 7.52 -7.84
CA ASN A 96 -17.73 7.29 -7.67
C ASN A 96 -18.34 6.41 -8.78
N THR A 97 -17.57 5.98 -9.79
CA THR A 97 -18.03 5.03 -10.82
C THR A 97 -17.96 3.57 -10.38
N PHE A 98 -17.18 3.28 -9.32
CA PHE A 98 -16.97 1.91 -8.82
C PHE A 98 -17.02 1.80 -7.29
N CYS A 99 -17.19 2.90 -6.56
CA CYS A 99 -17.32 2.92 -5.10
C CYS A 99 -18.33 3.99 -4.67
N HIS A 100 -19.47 3.56 -4.12
CA HIS A 100 -20.59 4.43 -3.75
C HIS A 100 -20.76 4.59 -2.23
N THR A 101 -19.78 4.15 -1.44
CA THR A 101 -19.84 4.16 0.02
C THR A 101 -19.99 5.59 0.55
N ALA A 102 -21.03 5.80 1.37
CA ALA A 102 -21.22 7.05 2.08
C ALA A 102 -20.22 7.18 3.22
N LEU A 103 -19.83 8.43 3.53
CA LEU A 103 -19.01 8.73 4.71
C LEU A 103 -19.79 8.42 5.99
N GLN A 104 -19.14 7.72 6.93
CA GLN A 104 -19.75 7.30 8.20
C GLN A 104 -19.39 8.22 9.37
N LEU A 105 -18.37 9.07 9.22
CA LEU A 105 -17.81 9.89 10.31
C LEU A 105 -18.20 11.36 10.17
N ASP A 106 -18.27 12.08 11.31
CA ASP A 106 -18.66 13.50 11.33
C ASP A 106 -17.48 14.42 10.93
N TRP A 107 -17.28 14.53 9.62
CA TRP A 107 -16.25 15.36 8.99
C TRP A 107 -16.51 16.86 9.16
N ASP A 108 -17.76 17.29 9.32
CA ASP A 108 -18.10 18.71 9.46
C ASP A 108 -17.70 19.27 10.82
N THR A 109 -17.94 18.51 11.89
CA THR A 109 -17.45 18.87 13.22
C THR A 109 -15.92 18.85 13.25
N LEU A 110 -15.30 17.83 12.65
CA LEU A 110 -13.83 17.75 12.57
C LEU A 110 -13.26 18.96 11.80
N ARG A 111 -13.87 19.33 10.67
CA ARG A 111 -13.48 20.49 9.86
C ARG A 111 -13.53 21.79 10.68
N LYS A 112 -14.63 22.05 11.39
CA LYS A 112 -14.78 23.22 12.27
C LYS A 112 -13.68 23.25 13.34
N ASN A 113 -13.39 22.11 13.97
CA ASN A 113 -12.33 21.99 14.97
C ASN A 113 -10.94 22.24 14.38
N ILE A 114 -10.64 21.69 13.20
CA ILE A 114 -9.36 21.89 12.50
C ILE A 114 -9.17 23.36 12.12
N VAL A 115 -10.20 24.03 11.60
CA VAL A 115 -10.10 25.47 11.27
C VAL A 115 -9.86 26.29 12.54
N LYS A 116 -10.55 25.97 13.63
CA LYS A 116 -10.44 26.70 14.91
C LYS A 116 -9.08 26.52 15.58
N THR A 117 -8.60 25.28 15.73
CA THR A 117 -7.42 24.98 16.57
C THR A 117 -6.19 24.57 15.76
N GLY A 118 -6.38 24.16 14.52
CA GLY A 118 -5.31 23.68 13.63
C GLY A 118 -4.96 22.21 13.82
N LEU A 119 -3.87 21.81 13.14
CA LEU A 119 -3.28 20.48 13.25
C LEU A 119 -1.83 20.58 13.73
N ARG A 120 -1.39 19.62 14.55
CA ARG A 120 0.00 19.55 15.00
C ARG A 120 0.94 19.19 13.85
N ASN A 121 0.43 18.50 12.84
CA ASN A 121 1.18 17.95 11.72
C ASN A 121 0.53 18.38 10.39
N SER A 122 1.32 18.80 9.40
CA SER A 122 0.81 19.23 8.08
C SER A 122 0.34 18.06 7.21
N THR A 123 0.91 16.87 7.40
CA THR A 123 0.52 15.60 6.77
C THR A 123 0.57 14.52 7.82
N LEU A 124 -0.25 13.49 7.67
CA LEU A 124 -0.39 12.40 8.62
C LEU A 124 -0.24 11.03 7.97
N THR A 125 -0.78 10.82 6.78
CA THR A 125 -0.85 9.49 6.15
C THR A 125 -0.05 9.38 4.86
N ALA A 126 0.58 8.21 4.68
CA ALA A 126 1.32 7.82 3.48
C ALA A 126 1.42 6.29 3.43
N LEU A 127 1.26 5.67 2.25
CA LEU A 127 1.34 4.22 2.11
C LEU A 127 2.69 3.81 1.50
N MET A 128 3.61 3.42 2.40
CA MET A 128 4.94 2.93 2.08
C MET A 128 4.95 1.41 1.88
N PRO A 129 5.92 0.86 1.12
CA PRO A 129 6.17 -0.57 1.16
C PRO A 129 6.71 -0.95 2.56
N CYS A 130 6.12 -1.97 3.16
CA CYS A 130 6.54 -2.50 4.46
C CYS A 130 7.22 -3.85 4.22
N GLU A 131 8.50 -3.86 3.84
CA GLU A 131 9.20 -5.12 3.55
C GLU A 131 9.80 -5.75 4.80
N SER A 132 10.50 -4.95 5.63
CA SER A 132 11.19 -5.43 6.84
C SER A 132 10.30 -5.38 8.08
N SER A 133 9.51 -4.31 8.25
CA SER A 133 8.66 -4.12 9.43
C SER A 133 7.51 -5.14 9.49
N SER A 134 6.96 -5.52 8.34
CA SER A 134 5.89 -6.52 8.24
C SER A 134 6.32 -7.91 8.71
N GLN A 135 7.59 -8.25 8.52
CA GLN A 135 8.15 -9.54 8.95
C GLN A 135 8.10 -9.68 10.46
N ILE A 136 8.40 -8.60 11.19
CA ILE A 136 8.40 -8.59 12.67
C ILE A 136 7.00 -8.87 13.21
N SER A 137 5.97 -8.30 12.58
CA SER A 137 4.56 -8.50 12.99
C SER A 137 3.90 -9.72 12.36
N ASN A 138 4.64 -10.51 11.57
CA ASN A 138 4.10 -11.51 10.67
C ASN A 138 2.86 -11.01 9.90
N SER A 139 2.97 -9.87 9.20
CA SER A 139 1.90 -9.32 8.37
C SER A 139 2.25 -9.39 6.89
N THR A 140 1.24 -9.34 6.02
CA THR A 140 1.48 -9.12 4.59
C THR A 140 1.99 -7.70 4.34
N ASN A 141 2.84 -7.53 3.32
CA ASN A 141 3.59 -6.31 3.07
C ASN A 141 2.67 -5.16 2.63
N GLY A 142 2.48 -4.16 3.50
CA GLY A 142 1.77 -2.93 3.13
C GLY A 142 0.34 -3.19 2.65
N ILE A 143 0.06 -2.71 1.43
CA ILE A 143 -1.21 -2.92 0.72
C ILE A 143 -1.15 -4.06 -0.32
N GLU A 144 -0.01 -4.71 -0.48
CA GLU A 144 0.25 -5.62 -1.61
C GLU A 144 -0.34 -7.02 -1.38
N PRO A 145 -0.83 -7.69 -2.46
CA PRO A 145 -1.13 -9.11 -2.40
C PRO A 145 0.17 -9.92 -2.24
N PRO A 146 0.16 -11.01 -1.44
CA PRO A 146 1.32 -11.88 -1.31
C PRO A 146 1.62 -12.60 -2.63
N ARG A 147 2.90 -12.80 -2.96
CA ARG A 147 3.32 -13.55 -4.17
C ARG A 147 2.99 -15.04 -4.09
N GLY A 148 2.96 -15.57 -2.87
CA GLY A 148 2.65 -16.95 -2.55
C GLY A 148 2.33 -17.07 -1.07
N PHE A 149 1.81 -18.23 -0.65
CA PHE A 149 1.49 -18.49 0.76
C PHE A 149 2.72 -18.53 1.66
N ILE A 150 3.87 -18.89 1.09
CA ILE A 150 5.17 -18.85 1.74
C ILE A 150 6.03 -17.87 0.95
N THR A 151 6.52 -16.83 1.62
CA THR A 151 7.50 -15.91 1.04
C THR A 151 8.88 -16.25 1.60
N VAL A 152 9.84 -16.50 0.72
CA VAL A 152 11.24 -16.69 1.08
C VAL A 152 11.94 -15.35 0.98
N LYS A 153 12.55 -14.89 2.07
CA LYS A 153 13.30 -13.64 2.11
C LYS A 153 14.73 -13.90 2.55
N GLN A 154 15.67 -13.28 1.86
CA GLN A 154 17.07 -13.35 2.23
C GLN A 154 17.36 -12.38 3.38
N SER A 155 17.95 -12.89 4.46
CA SER A 155 18.44 -12.10 5.59
C SER A 155 19.93 -12.32 5.79
N LYS A 156 20.57 -11.53 6.66
CA LYS A 156 21.98 -11.72 7.03
C LYS A 156 22.24 -13.10 7.65
N ASP A 157 21.23 -13.67 8.31
CA ASP A 157 21.31 -14.93 9.05
C ASP A 157 20.79 -16.14 8.24
N GLY A 158 20.45 -15.95 6.95
CA GLY A 158 19.97 -16.99 6.04
C GLY A 158 18.58 -16.73 5.46
N LEU A 159 17.97 -17.77 4.90
CA LEU A 159 16.64 -17.73 4.29
C LEU A 159 15.55 -17.76 5.36
N LEU A 160 14.73 -16.72 5.41
CA LEU A 160 13.55 -16.65 6.25
C LEU A 160 12.32 -17.02 5.43
N LYS A 161 11.66 -18.10 5.81
CA LYS A 161 10.37 -18.51 5.25
C LYS A 161 9.25 -17.93 6.11
N GLN A 162 8.43 -17.07 5.52
CA GLN A 162 7.29 -16.45 6.19
C GLN A 162 5.99 -16.97 5.58
N VAL A 163 5.11 -17.52 6.41
CA VAL A 163 3.78 -18.00 6.00
C VAL A 163 2.77 -16.87 6.18
N VAL A 164 1.83 -16.72 5.24
CA VAL A 164 0.75 -15.74 5.38
C VAL A 164 -0.08 -15.96 6.66
N PRO A 165 -0.59 -14.90 7.31
CA PRO A 165 -1.38 -15.03 8.54
C PRO A 165 -2.62 -15.91 8.37
N GLU A 166 -2.88 -16.76 9.36
CA GLU A 166 -4.04 -17.67 9.39
C GLU A 166 -4.21 -18.53 8.12
N TYR A 167 -3.09 -18.95 7.51
CA TYR A 167 -3.08 -19.77 6.29
C TYR A 167 -4.06 -20.97 6.35
N GLU A 168 -4.08 -21.73 7.44
CA GLU A 168 -4.94 -22.92 7.58
C GLU A 168 -6.44 -22.60 7.38
N ASN A 169 -6.89 -21.43 7.84
CA ASN A 169 -8.28 -21.00 7.79
C ASN A 169 -8.60 -20.18 6.55
N LEU A 170 -7.63 -19.40 6.05
CA LEU A 170 -7.86 -18.35 5.05
C LEU A 170 -7.21 -18.61 3.68
N LYS A 171 -6.54 -19.76 3.47
CA LYS A 171 -5.84 -20.04 2.20
C LYS A 171 -6.69 -19.87 0.94
N ASN A 172 -7.98 -20.15 1.01
CA ASN A 172 -8.89 -20.08 -0.14
C ASN A 172 -9.43 -18.65 -0.35
N GLN A 173 -9.32 -17.80 0.67
CA GLN A 173 -9.80 -16.43 0.72
C GLN A 173 -8.71 -15.44 0.28
N TYR A 174 -7.44 -15.78 0.48
CA TYR A 174 -6.33 -15.01 -0.07
C TYR A 174 -6.37 -15.00 -1.60
N GLU A 175 -6.10 -13.82 -2.17
CA GLU A 175 -5.79 -13.66 -3.57
C GLU A 175 -4.28 -13.43 -3.71
N LEU A 176 -3.59 -14.38 -4.32
CA LEU A 176 -2.16 -14.26 -4.57
C LEU A 176 -1.92 -13.33 -5.77
N LEU A 177 -0.75 -12.68 -5.78
CA LEU A 177 -0.39 -11.68 -6.78
C LEU A 177 -0.61 -12.15 -8.22
N TRP A 178 -0.20 -13.38 -8.52
CA TRP A 178 -0.25 -13.93 -9.88
C TRP A 178 -1.59 -14.58 -10.24
N ASP A 179 -2.48 -14.77 -9.26
CA ASP A 179 -3.86 -15.24 -9.49
C ASP A 179 -4.77 -14.08 -9.93
N ILE A 180 -4.40 -12.84 -9.60
CA ILE A 180 -5.07 -11.63 -10.07
C ILE A 180 -4.98 -11.54 -11.60
N LYS A 181 -6.13 -11.35 -12.24
CA LYS A 181 -6.26 -11.33 -13.71
C LYS A 181 -5.62 -10.09 -14.37
N ASP A 182 -5.79 -8.92 -13.77
CA ASP A 182 -5.43 -7.61 -14.30
C ASP A 182 -5.26 -6.59 -13.16
N ASN A 183 -4.75 -5.40 -13.49
CA ASN A 183 -4.50 -4.35 -12.49
C ASN A 183 -5.75 -3.53 -12.12
N GLU A 184 -6.92 -3.77 -12.73
CA GLU A 184 -8.09 -2.87 -12.60
C GLU A 184 -8.54 -2.76 -11.14
N GLY A 185 -8.87 -3.89 -10.51
CA GLY A 185 -9.38 -3.88 -9.14
C GLY A 185 -8.36 -3.34 -8.13
N TYR A 186 -7.08 -3.73 -8.26
CA TYR A 186 -6.02 -3.18 -7.42
C TYR A 186 -5.86 -1.65 -7.58
N LEU A 187 -5.90 -1.13 -8.81
CA LEU A 187 -5.83 0.31 -9.07
C LEU A 187 -7.07 1.05 -8.54
N GLN A 188 -8.25 0.44 -8.59
CA GLN A 188 -9.47 0.98 -7.96
C GLN A 188 -9.31 1.08 -6.44
N LEU A 189 -8.81 0.03 -5.77
CA LEU A 189 -8.51 0.08 -4.33
C LEU A 189 -7.47 1.17 -4.01
N CYS A 190 -6.41 1.29 -4.81
CA CYS A 190 -5.42 2.37 -4.66
C CYS A 190 -6.06 3.76 -4.76
N ALA A 191 -6.95 3.96 -5.72
CA ALA A 191 -7.67 5.22 -5.86
C ALA A 191 -8.59 5.52 -4.67
N ILE A 192 -9.31 4.52 -4.16
CA ILE A 192 -10.16 4.63 -2.96
C ILE A 192 -9.32 5.00 -1.75
N MET A 193 -8.17 4.37 -1.54
CA MET A 193 -7.24 4.75 -0.47
C MET A 193 -6.74 6.20 -0.66
N GLN A 194 -6.40 6.56 -1.90
CA GLN A 194 -5.85 7.88 -2.23
C GLN A 194 -6.85 9.03 -2.02
N LYS A 195 -8.15 8.76 -2.00
CA LYS A 195 -9.21 9.71 -1.59
C LYS A 195 -8.95 10.31 -0.20
N PHE A 196 -8.39 9.52 0.70
CA PHE A 196 -8.20 9.91 2.10
C PHE A 196 -6.75 10.21 2.45
N VAL A 197 -5.78 9.55 1.80
CA VAL A 197 -4.34 9.67 2.10
C VAL A 197 -3.80 11.06 1.74
N ASP A 198 -3.12 11.70 2.69
CA ASP A 198 -2.51 13.04 2.52
C ASP A 198 -1.45 13.04 1.41
N GLN A 199 -0.49 12.12 1.52
CA GLN A 199 0.64 11.99 0.61
C GLN A 199 0.26 11.08 -0.57
N ALA A 200 1.10 10.09 -0.86
CA ALA A 200 0.92 9.17 -1.97
C ALA A 200 0.97 7.71 -1.50
N ILE A 201 0.79 6.81 -2.47
CA ILE A 201 0.77 5.37 -2.29
C ILE A 201 1.84 4.78 -3.21
N SER A 202 2.62 3.84 -2.69
CA SER A 202 3.61 3.09 -3.48
C SER A 202 2.90 2.00 -4.31
N ALA A 203 2.00 2.42 -5.21
CA ALA A 203 1.14 1.53 -5.97
C ALA A 203 1.92 0.83 -7.08
N ASN A 204 1.83 -0.49 -7.16
CA ASN A 204 2.53 -1.29 -8.16
C ASN A 204 1.61 -1.65 -9.33
N THR A 205 2.21 -2.14 -10.41
CA THR A 205 1.48 -2.81 -11.50
C THR A 205 2.17 -4.13 -11.81
N HIS A 206 1.37 -5.13 -12.17
CA HIS A 206 1.83 -6.51 -12.28
C HIS A 206 1.42 -7.08 -13.64
N TYR A 207 2.35 -7.80 -14.27
CA TYR A 207 2.13 -8.40 -15.58
C TYR A 207 2.75 -9.79 -15.62
N ASP A 208 1.94 -10.77 -16.00
CA ASP A 208 2.39 -12.14 -16.22
C ASP A 208 2.46 -12.41 -17.72
N PRO A 209 3.65 -12.47 -18.34
CA PRO A 209 3.78 -12.67 -19.78
C PRO A 209 3.13 -13.95 -20.29
N SER A 210 3.04 -15.00 -19.45
CA SER A 210 2.42 -16.28 -19.80
C SER A 210 0.92 -16.17 -20.13
N LYS A 211 0.26 -15.11 -19.66
CA LYS A 211 -1.16 -14.83 -19.91
C LYS A 211 -1.41 -14.15 -21.27
N PHE A 212 -0.35 -13.85 -22.04
CA PHE A 212 -0.46 -13.13 -23.30
C PHE A 212 0.11 -13.93 -24.47
N GLU A 213 -0.47 -13.71 -25.65
CA GLU A 213 -0.03 -14.35 -26.89
C GLU A 213 1.46 -14.09 -27.15
N GLY A 214 2.21 -15.17 -27.40
CA GLY A 214 3.65 -15.11 -27.66
C GLY A 214 4.50 -14.70 -26.45
N GLY A 215 3.96 -14.77 -25.22
CA GLY A 215 4.72 -14.46 -24.00
C GLY A 215 5.11 -12.98 -23.89
N LYS A 216 4.35 -12.08 -24.52
CA LYS A 216 4.68 -10.65 -24.62
C LYS A 216 3.52 -9.79 -24.12
N VAL A 217 3.79 -8.98 -23.11
CA VAL A 217 2.81 -8.03 -22.58
C VAL A 217 2.62 -6.88 -23.58
N PRO A 218 1.39 -6.62 -24.06
CA PRO A 218 1.16 -5.59 -25.07
C PRO A 218 1.42 -4.17 -24.52
N MET A 219 2.13 -3.32 -25.28
CA MET A 219 2.33 -1.90 -24.92
C MET A 219 1.01 -1.15 -24.67
N LYS A 220 -0.04 -1.52 -25.42
CA LYS A 220 -1.40 -0.98 -25.24
C LYS A 220 -1.92 -1.18 -23.81
N LEU A 221 -1.64 -2.33 -23.19
CA LEU A 221 -2.10 -2.63 -21.84
C LEU A 221 -1.43 -1.70 -20.81
N PHE A 222 -0.11 -1.55 -20.88
CA PHE A 222 0.63 -0.63 -20.01
C PHE A 222 0.11 0.81 -20.09
N LEU A 223 -0.12 1.30 -21.32
CA LEU A 223 -0.66 2.65 -21.53
C LEU A 223 -2.10 2.78 -20.99
N MET A 224 -2.93 1.74 -21.14
CA MET A 224 -4.28 1.75 -20.58
C MET A 224 -4.26 1.78 -19.04
N ASP A 225 -3.41 0.97 -18.40
CA ASP A 225 -3.29 0.94 -16.94
C ASP A 225 -2.76 2.27 -16.39
N LEU A 226 -1.77 2.89 -17.06
CA LEU A 226 -1.29 4.22 -16.73
C LEU A 226 -2.39 5.29 -16.83
N LEU A 227 -3.16 5.26 -17.92
CA LEU A 227 -4.28 6.20 -18.11
C LEU A 227 -5.40 5.98 -17.10
N LYS A 228 -5.67 4.73 -16.71
CA LYS A 228 -6.64 4.40 -15.64
C LYS A 228 -6.17 4.90 -14.28
N ALA A 229 -4.90 4.66 -13.93
CA ALA A 229 -4.31 5.18 -12.70
C ALA A 229 -4.47 6.71 -12.61
N TYR A 230 -4.17 7.43 -13.71
CA TYR A 230 -4.41 8.87 -13.80
C TYR A 230 -5.90 9.23 -13.69
N LYS A 231 -6.77 8.55 -14.44
CA LYS A 231 -8.23 8.78 -14.45
C LYS A 231 -8.83 8.66 -13.05
N TYR A 232 -8.40 7.67 -12.27
CA TYR A 232 -8.89 7.39 -10.92
C TYR A 232 -8.22 8.26 -9.84
N GLY A 233 -7.15 8.99 -10.16
CA GLY A 233 -6.48 9.90 -9.23
C GLY A 233 -5.37 9.25 -8.40
N VAL A 234 -4.79 8.13 -8.86
CA VAL A 234 -3.58 7.56 -8.26
C VAL A 234 -2.42 8.53 -8.50
N LYS A 235 -1.75 8.97 -7.42
CA LYS A 235 -0.71 10.02 -7.52
C LYS A 235 0.63 9.51 -8.05
N THR A 236 0.98 8.26 -7.76
CA THR A 236 2.29 7.66 -8.09
C THR A 236 2.15 6.19 -8.43
N LEU A 237 2.89 5.74 -9.43
CA LEU A 237 3.17 4.33 -9.69
C LEU A 237 4.62 4.05 -9.30
N TYR A 238 4.86 2.93 -8.62
CA TYR A 238 6.15 2.60 -8.00
C TYR A 238 6.90 1.52 -8.79
N TYR A 239 6.62 0.24 -8.54
CA TYR A 239 7.19 -0.84 -9.33
C TYR A 239 6.26 -1.32 -10.43
N HIS A 240 6.88 -1.68 -11.55
CA HIS A 240 6.31 -2.51 -12.59
C HIS A 240 6.93 -3.91 -12.44
N THR A 241 6.14 -4.87 -11.99
CA THR A 241 6.63 -6.24 -11.76
C THR A 241 6.20 -7.14 -12.91
N THR A 242 7.15 -7.84 -13.51
CA THR A 242 6.88 -8.87 -14.52
C THR A 242 7.21 -10.23 -13.95
N ARG A 243 6.32 -11.22 -14.12
CA ARG A 243 6.56 -12.59 -13.68
C ARG A 243 7.68 -13.20 -14.53
N ASP A 244 8.70 -13.75 -13.87
CA ASP A 244 9.89 -14.32 -14.49
C ASP A 244 9.87 -15.86 -14.58
N GLY A 245 8.82 -16.50 -14.04
CA GLY A 245 8.67 -17.97 -14.02
C GLY A 245 9.53 -18.68 -12.96
N SER A 246 10.28 -17.95 -12.13
CA SER A 246 11.24 -18.54 -11.18
C SER A 246 10.64 -19.44 -10.10
N GLY A 247 9.34 -19.29 -9.79
CA GLY A 247 8.65 -20.07 -8.75
C GLY A 247 8.16 -21.46 -9.18
N GLU A 248 8.31 -21.87 -10.44
CA GLU A 248 7.91 -23.23 -10.88
C GLU A 248 8.96 -24.29 -10.49
N ASN A 249 10.23 -23.91 -10.36
CA ASN A 249 11.33 -24.84 -10.08
C ASN A 249 11.67 -25.01 -8.58
N GLU A 250 11.09 -24.21 -7.68
CA GLU A 250 11.41 -24.32 -6.24
C GLU A 250 10.53 -25.35 -5.49
N ASN A 251 9.49 -25.89 -6.15
CA ASN A 251 8.58 -26.90 -5.60
C ASN A 251 8.76 -28.30 -6.20
N GLU A 252 9.65 -28.47 -7.18
CA GLU A 252 10.09 -29.81 -7.56
C GLU A 252 11.26 -30.19 -6.63
N PRO A 253 11.22 -31.35 -5.94
CA PRO A 253 12.44 -31.88 -5.36
C PRO A 253 13.46 -32.01 -6.50
N GLU A 254 14.66 -31.45 -6.32
CA GLU A 254 15.79 -31.65 -7.23
C GLU A 254 15.80 -33.13 -7.61
N LYS A 255 15.51 -33.44 -8.88
CA LYS A 255 15.81 -34.76 -9.40
C LYS A 255 17.32 -34.86 -9.29
N GLU A 256 17.80 -35.77 -8.45
CA GLU A 256 19.20 -36.19 -8.47
C GLU A 256 19.50 -36.57 -9.92
N ASP A 257 20.30 -35.75 -10.60
CA ASP A 257 20.85 -36.07 -11.90
C ASP A 257 21.79 -37.27 -11.72
N GLU A 258 21.25 -38.48 -11.87
CA GLU A 258 21.99 -39.74 -12.02
C GLU A 258 22.76 -39.78 -13.37
N ASN A 259 23.44 -38.70 -13.76
CA ASN A 259 24.34 -38.68 -14.93
C ASN A 259 25.53 -37.70 -14.77
N GLY A 260 26.03 -37.55 -13.54
CA GLY A 260 27.32 -36.92 -13.27
C GLY A 260 28.52 -37.82 -13.60
N CYS A 261 28.62 -38.35 -14.82
CA CYS A 261 29.82 -39.05 -15.30
C CYS A 261 30.13 -38.68 -16.75
N ALA A 262 30.38 -37.40 -16.97
CA ALA A 262 30.99 -36.89 -18.20
C ALA A 262 31.82 -35.65 -17.88
N ASP A 263 32.84 -35.82 -17.03
CA ASP A 263 34.12 -35.10 -17.08
C ASP A 263 35.02 -35.47 -15.88
N GLY A 264 35.64 -36.65 -15.97
CA GLY A 264 37.07 -36.84 -15.70
C GLY A 264 37.71 -36.50 -14.35
N VAL A 265 37.02 -36.08 -13.29
CA VAL A 265 37.65 -35.87 -11.97
C VAL A 265 36.72 -36.21 -10.80
N CYS A 266 36.80 -37.44 -10.29
CA CYS A 266 36.31 -37.77 -8.94
C CYS A 266 37.30 -37.21 -7.90
N LYS A 267 36.83 -36.37 -6.97
CA LYS A 267 37.55 -36.06 -5.74
C LYS A 267 37.13 -37.06 -4.64
N LEU A 268 38.14 -37.53 -3.90
CA LEU A 268 38.09 -38.47 -2.78
C LEU A 268 37.07 -38.11 -1.71
#